data_AF-A0A0K6GI62-F1
#
_entry.id   AF-A0A0K6GI62-F1
#
_cell.length_a   1.000
_cell.length_b   1.000
_cell.length_c   1.000
_cell.angle_alpha   90.00
_cell.angle_beta   90.00
_cell.angle_gamma   90.00
#
_symmetry.space_group_name_H-M   'P 1'
#
loop_
_entity.id
_entity.type
_entity.pdbx_description
1 polymer ?
#
loop_
_entity_poly.entity_id
_entity_poly.type
_entity_poly.pdbx_seq_one_letter_code
_entity_poly.pdbx_strand_id
1 'polypeptide(L)'
;MYSLAMTILETFTSEIPFPKRTDQSLTMHVVVKKKIPARPDIIPERSKCGNILWVILTSCWSYEPDLRPDVETVLSLMKPLTMDKLKQVGEKQPEQDESDGE
;
A
#
# COMPACT_ATOMS: atom_id res chain seq x y z
N MET A 1 0.20 -9.79 -11.58
CA MET A 1 -0.16 -8.47 -10.98
C MET A 1 -0.98 -8.60 -9.71
N TYR A 2 -2.14 -9.26 -9.75
CA TYR A 2 -3.00 -9.42 -8.58
C TYR A 2 -2.26 -10.00 -7.36
N SER A 3 -1.61 -11.16 -7.52
CA SER A 3 -0.88 -11.81 -6.41
C SER A 3 0.30 -10.98 -5.91
N LEU A 4 1.00 -10.25 -6.80
CA LEU A 4 2.10 -9.36 -6.41
C LEU A 4 1.63 -8.24 -5.48
N ALA A 5 0.51 -7.58 -5.80
CA ALA A 5 -0.05 -6.55 -4.94
C ALA A 5 -0.53 -7.11 -3.60
N MET A 6 -1.06 -8.34 -3.58
CA MET A 6 -1.41 -9.03 -2.33
C MET A 6 -0.17 -9.32 -1.47
N THR A 7 0.91 -9.81 -2.08
CA THR A 7 2.18 -10.06 -1.38
C THR A 7 2.79 -8.77 -0.84
N ILE A 8 2.77 -7.68 -1.62
CA ILE A 8 3.24 -6.38 -1.14
C ILE A 8 2.38 -5.95 0.05
N LEU A 9 1.05 -5.96 -0.10
CA LEU A 9 0.15 -5.57 0.99
C LEU A 9 0.39 -6.39 2.27
N GLU A 10 0.50 -7.72 2.15
CA GLU A 10 0.82 -8.64 3.24
C GLU A 10 2.16 -8.30 3.90
N THR A 11 3.18 -7.96 3.11
CA THR A 11 4.50 -7.58 3.63
C THR A 11 4.41 -6.30 4.46
N PHE A 12 3.60 -5.32 4.04
CA PHE A 12 3.41 -4.08 4.76
C PHE A 12 2.57 -4.25 6.03
N THR A 13 1.51 -5.06 5.99
CA THR A 13 0.59 -5.24 7.13
C THR A 13 1.04 -6.32 8.10
N SER A 14 1.93 -7.23 7.67
CA SER A 14 2.18 -8.51 8.35
C SER A 14 0.91 -9.33 8.59
N GLU A 15 -0.13 -9.12 7.76
CA GLU A 15 -1.42 -9.81 7.82
C GLU A 15 -1.86 -10.20 6.41
N ILE A 16 -2.42 -11.40 6.27
CA ILE A 16 -2.97 -11.86 4.98
C ILE A 16 -4.07 -10.93 4.46
N PRO A 17 -4.11 -10.62 3.15
CA PRO A 17 -5.21 -9.89 2.57
C PRO A 17 -6.53 -10.66 2.72
N PHE A 18 -7.59 -9.97 3.17
CA PHE A 18 -8.90 -10.54 3.49
C PHE A 18 -8.88 -11.61 4.59
N PRO A 19 -8.48 -11.25 5.81
CA PRO A 19 -8.47 -12.19 6.93
C PRO A 19 -9.88 -12.76 7.16
N LYS A 20 -9.95 -14.02 7.62
CA LYS A 20 -11.20 -14.71 8.02
C LYS A 20 -12.16 -15.02 6.85
N ARG A 21 -11.68 -15.06 5.61
CA ARG A 21 -12.45 -15.54 4.45
C ARG A 21 -11.99 -16.93 4.03
N THR A 22 -12.94 -17.81 3.72
CA THR A 22 -12.67 -19.08 3.04
C THR A 22 -12.48 -18.83 1.54
N ASP A 23 -11.83 -19.74 0.82
CA ASP A 23 -11.56 -19.60 -0.63
C ASP A 23 -12.83 -19.33 -1.46
N GLN A 24 -13.93 -20.03 -1.14
CA GLN A 24 -15.21 -19.84 -1.81
C GLN A 24 -15.81 -18.46 -1.51
N SER A 25 -15.74 -18.02 -0.24
CA SER A 25 -16.20 -16.68 0.13
C SER A 25 -15.32 -15.59 -0.47
N LEU A 26 -14.01 -15.82 -0.61
CA LEU A 26 -13.06 -14.88 -1.19
C LEU A 26 -13.35 -14.68 -2.68
N THR A 27 -13.56 -15.77 -3.41
CA THR A 27 -13.93 -15.73 -4.84
C THR A 27 -15.21 -14.91 -5.05
N MET A 28 -16.24 -15.15 -4.25
CA MET A 28 -17.48 -14.35 -4.28
C MET A 28 -17.21 -12.87 -3.99
N HIS A 29 -16.34 -12.56 -3.03
CA HIS A 29 -16.04 -11.19 -2.62
C HIS A 29 -15.25 -10.42 -3.70
N VAL A 30 -14.23 -11.05 -4.26
CA VAL A 30 -13.31 -10.43 -5.21
C VAL A 30 -13.92 -10.43 -6.61
N VAL A 31 -14.41 -11.56 -7.10
CA VAL A 31 -14.83 -11.70 -8.51
C VAL A 31 -16.23 -11.15 -8.72
N VAL A 32 -17.18 -11.52 -7.85
CA VAL A 32 -18.59 -11.15 -8.03
C VAL A 32 -18.86 -9.76 -7.46
N LYS A 33 -18.42 -9.50 -6.22
CA LYS A 33 -18.65 -8.21 -5.55
C LYS A 33 -17.61 -7.15 -5.91
N LYS A 34 -16.58 -7.50 -6.69
CA LYS A 34 -15.49 -6.59 -7.11
C LYS A 34 -14.87 -5.83 -5.93
N LYS A 35 -14.75 -6.49 -4.78
CA LYS A 35 -14.21 -5.88 -3.57
C LYS A 35 -12.70 -6.06 -3.54
N ILE A 36 -12.04 -5.02 -3.06
CA ILE A 36 -10.60 -4.95 -2.84
C ILE A 36 -10.33 -4.96 -1.32
N PRO A 37 -9.11 -5.30 -0.86
CA PRO A 37 -8.76 -5.20 0.54
C PRO A 37 -9.01 -3.79 1.08
N ALA A 38 -9.32 -3.67 2.37
CA ALA A 38 -9.35 -2.37 3.02
C ALA A 38 -7.95 -1.76 3.03
N ARG A 39 -7.86 -0.44 2.88
CA ARG A 39 -6.59 0.28 3.01
C ARG A 39 -6.14 0.20 4.47
N PRO A 40 -4.95 -0.31 4.76
CA PRO A 40 -4.46 -0.41 6.14
C PRO A 40 -3.89 0.93 6.61
N ASP A 41 -3.96 1.19 7.92
CA ASP A 41 -3.50 2.45 8.53
C ASP A 41 -1.99 2.70 8.33
N ILE A 42 -1.20 1.63 8.18
CA ILE A 42 0.24 1.71 7.87
C ILE A 42 0.53 2.32 6.49
N ILE A 43 -0.47 2.41 5.62
CA ILE A 43 -0.41 3.15 4.34
C ILE A 43 -1.26 4.41 4.50
N PRO A 44 -0.76 5.46 5.19
CA PRO A 44 -1.58 6.59 5.61
C PRO A 44 -2.12 7.41 4.43
N GLU A 45 -3.38 7.81 4.51
CA GLU A 45 -4.07 8.65 3.50
C GLU A 45 -3.52 10.07 3.40
N ARG A 46 -2.94 10.57 4.51
CA ARG A 46 -2.31 11.90 4.58
C ARG A 46 -0.86 11.91 4.10
N SER A 47 -0.31 10.78 3.68
CA SER A 47 1.02 10.70 3.06
C SER A 47 0.90 10.70 1.54
N LYS A 48 1.66 11.56 0.86
CA LYS A 48 1.78 11.56 -0.60
C LYS A 48 2.24 10.18 -1.11
N CYS A 49 3.28 9.63 -0.48
CA CYS A 49 3.81 8.32 -0.84
C CYS A 49 2.84 7.20 -0.47
N GLY A 50 2.12 7.33 0.65
CA GLY A 50 1.05 6.39 1.02
C GLY A 50 -0.04 6.32 -0.04
N ASN A 51 -0.47 7.47 -0.57
CA ASN A 51 -1.44 7.52 -1.67
C ASN A 51 -0.90 6.93 -2.97
N ILE A 52 0.36 7.22 -3.33
CA ILE A 52 1.00 6.63 -4.51
C ILE A 52 1.06 5.11 -4.37
N LEU A 53 1.54 4.60 -3.23
CA LEU A 53 1.59 3.16 -2.95
C LEU A 53 0.20 2.52 -3.07
N TRP A 54 -0.82 3.14 -2.48
CA TRP A 54 -2.19 2.64 -2.54
C TRP A 54 -2.74 2.61 -3.98
N VAL A 55 -2.45 3.63 -4.79
CA VAL A 55 -2.84 3.67 -6.21
C VAL A 55 -2.15 2.55 -7.00
N ILE A 56 -0.86 2.29 -6.75
CA ILE A 56 -0.13 1.20 -7.42
C ILE A 56 -0.77 -0.15 -7.08
N LEU A 57 -0.99 -0.43 -5.79
CA LEU A 57 -1.62 -1.68 -5.34
C LEU A 57 -3.02 -1.84 -5.93
N THR A 58 -3.82 -0.78 -5.94
CA THR A 58 -5.19 -0.84 -6.44
C THR A 58 -5.29 -1.02 -7.95
N SER A 59 -4.34 -0.47 -8.70
CA SER A 59 -4.26 -0.66 -10.15
C SER A 59 -3.90 -2.10 -10.53
N CYS A 60 -3.07 -2.78 -9.73
CA CYS A 60 -2.64 -4.16 -9.98
C CYS A 60 -3.79 -5.19 -9.94
N TRP A 61 -4.88 -4.87 -9.25
CA TRP A 61 -6.08 -5.71 -9.16
C TRP A 61 -7.31 -5.08 -9.83
N SER A 62 -7.10 -4.19 -10.81
CA SER A 62 -8.18 -3.68 -11.65
C SER A 62 -9.02 -4.82 -12.21
N TYR A 63 -10.35 -4.61 -12.24
CA TYR A 63 -11.27 -5.56 -12.86
C TYR A 63 -10.99 -5.70 -14.36
N GLU A 64 -10.77 -4.58 -15.04
CA GLU A 64 -10.33 -4.55 -16.43
C GLU A 64 -8.86 -4.97 -16.51
N PRO A 65 -8.53 -6.09 -17.18
CA PRO A 65 -7.15 -6.59 -17.28
C PRO A 65 -6.21 -5.59 -17.94
N ASP A 66 -6.68 -4.86 -18.95
CA ASP A 66 -5.88 -3.91 -19.73
C ASP A 66 -5.46 -2.68 -18.91
N LEU A 67 -6.14 -2.41 -17.80
CA LEU A 67 -5.76 -1.34 -16.87
C LEU A 67 -4.73 -1.79 -15.83
N ARG A 68 -4.37 -3.08 -15.80
CA ARG A 68 -3.36 -3.57 -14.86
C ARG A 68 -1.98 -3.20 -15.41
N PRO A 69 -1.15 -2.49 -14.63
CA PRO A 69 0.21 -2.20 -15.06
C PRO A 69 1.00 -3.51 -15.18
N ASP A 70 2.01 -3.54 -16.05
CA ASP A 70 2.99 -4.60 -16.05
C ASP A 70 3.94 -4.50 -14.83
N VAL A 71 4.77 -5.52 -14.64
CA VAL A 71 5.69 -5.60 -13.50
C VAL A 71 6.76 -4.50 -13.55
N GLU A 72 7.28 -4.16 -14.73
CA GLU A 72 8.33 -3.14 -14.89
C GLU A 72 7.80 -1.76 -14.50
N THR A 73 6.57 -1.44 -14.92
CA THR A 73 5.85 -0.23 -14.54
C THR A 73 5.68 -0.15 -13.02
N VAL A 74 5.22 -1.24 -12.38
CA VAL A 74 5.07 -1.28 -10.91
C VAL A 74 6.40 -1.06 -10.21
N LEU A 75 7.46 -1.77 -10.62
CA LEU A 75 8.79 -1.61 -10.04
C LEU A 75 9.31 -0.18 -10.19
N SER A 76 9.12 0.44 -11.37
CA SER A 76 9.52 1.82 -11.63
C SER A 76 8.80 2.81 -10.70
N LEU A 77 7.50 2.65 -10.52
CA LEU A 77 6.68 3.49 -9.65
C LEU A 77 6.98 3.27 -8.15
N MET A 78 7.39 2.07 -7.77
CA MET A 78 7.73 1.74 -6.38
C MET A 78 9.15 2.13 -5.97
N LYS A 79 10.12 2.17 -6.89
CA LYS A 79 11.52 2.57 -6.62
C LYS A 79 11.68 3.83 -5.74
N PRO A 80 10.94 4.93 -5.96
CA PRO A 80 11.11 6.13 -5.14
C PRO A 80 10.47 6.02 -3.74
N LEU A 81 9.64 5.00 -3.49
CA LEU A 81 8.90 4.80 -2.25
C LEU A 81 9.80 4.08 -1.24
N THR A 82 10.07 4.72 -0.11
CA THR A 82 10.76 4.13 1.04
C THR A 82 9.89 4.23 2.27
N MET A 83 10.10 3.37 3.27
CA MET A 83 9.33 3.37 4.52
C MET A 83 9.36 4.75 5.20
N ASP A 84 10.51 5.42 5.19
CA ASP A 84 10.65 6.78 5.72
C ASP A 84 9.78 7.82 5.03
N LYS A 85 9.52 7.63 3.73
CA LYS A 85 8.70 8.54 2.93
C LYS A 85 7.20 8.27 3.06
N LEU A 86 6.80 7.16 3.69
CA LEU A 86 5.40 6.85 3.98
C LEU A 86 4.88 7.58 5.23
N LYS A 87 5.76 8.22 6.02
CA LYS A 87 5.39 8.99 7.22
C LYS A 87 4.42 10.13 6.87
N GLN A 88 3.53 10.46 7.81
CA GLN A 88 2.57 11.55 7.62
C GLN A 88 3.30 12.90 7.61
N VAL A 89 2.83 13.83 6.77
CA VAL A 89 3.22 15.24 6.88
C VAL A 89 2.54 15.79 8.13
N GLY A 90 3.19 15.66 9.29
CA GLY A 90 2.59 16.03 10.57
C GLY A 90 3.37 15.75 11.85
N GLU A 91 4.51 15.07 11.81
CA GLU A 91 5.41 15.05 12.97
C GLU A 91 6.44 16.16 12.83
N LYS A 92 6.22 17.27 13.54
CA LYS A 92 7.34 18.16 13.90
C LYS A 92 8.33 17.31 14.70
N GLN A 93 9.51 17.04 14.14
CA GLN A 93 10.66 16.67 14.97
C GLN A 93 10.88 17.82 15.97
N PRO A 94 11.00 17.54 17.28
CA PRO A 94 11.50 18.56 18.19
C PRO A 94 12.94 18.86 17.80
N GLU A 95 13.20 20.12 17.46
CA GLU A 95 14.52 20.74 17.40
C GLU A 95 15.30 20.31 18.66
N GLN A 96 16.35 19.52 18.48
CA GLN A 96 17.42 19.45 19.47
C GLN A 96 18.24 20.73 19.28
N ASP A 97 17.87 21.72 20.08
CA ASP A 97 18.61 22.95 20.30
C ASP A 97 20.02 22.58 20.79
N GLU A 98 21.04 22.90 19.99
CA GLU A 98 22.44 22.95 20.40
C GLU A 98 22.56 24.03 21.49
N SER A 99 22.65 23.60 22.74
CA SER A 99 23.16 24.43 23.83
C SER A 99 24.60 24.01 24.10
N ASP A 100 25.51 24.61 23.34
CA ASP A 100 26.86 24.90 23.81
C ASP A 100 26.78 25.66 25.14
N GLY A 101 27.51 25.18 26.13
CA GLY A 101 27.57 25.79 27.47
C GLY A 101 28.80 25.32 28.20
N GLU A 102 29.90 26.00 27.88
CA GLU A 102 31.17 26.23 28.60
C GLU A 102 31.48 25.42 29.89
#